data_AF-A0A8X8BIU2-F1
#
_entry.id   AF-A0A8X8BIU2-F1
#
_cell.length_a   1.000
_cell.length_b   1.000
_cell.length_c   1.000
_cell.angle_alpha   90.00
_cell.angle_beta   90.00
_cell.angle_gamma   90.00
#
_symmetry.space_group_name_H-M   'P 1'
#
loop_
_entity.id
_entity.type
_entity.pdbx_description
1 polymer ?
#
loop_
_entity_poly.entity_id
_entity_poly.type
_entity_poly.pdbx_seq_one_letter_code
_entity_poly.pdbx_strand_id
1 'polypeptide(L)'
;MDRVKSSMQQVPNPIPKVLSRRAGANSLEAEKENFERSQAVSINKAINAQEVAVKEKHARNILFGHLSEGYGRLCSIYLKLLITKMEFHTKNPHFPGNLQMTDRQLDEAGENDVNNFFQMTVEMFDYLECELNLFLAVFSSLDMSRSVSVTAAGQCRLAPLIQVILDCSHLYDYTVKLLFKLHSCLPADTLQGHRDRFLEQFKKLKDLFYRSSNLQYFKRLIQIPQLPDSPPNFLRASALSEHISPVVVIPLEASSPDNDPVLETEDLIDTDSAPQMSTFENKFDDVFGSSSASDPFNFSGQNGTYRDDKDRLIEQLYHEIRALREEMDTFKTESHRLCQALRSRVSELEAELAEQTHLKQQALGDSEFLRAELEDLRRVKEDTEREQRRKSQANEQRYIKLKEKYTELVQSHADLLRKEQEQNKRLQALCAELASTREELVSQQVLAELNSKIQTLEQEKDSLTEMMTQKITEVSSLNAELQRVQGALESEQQSSAKAAEALQNQLNEKAGLAAAFSDCTIDAQTMQNLERLCFPGFYQGRLAF
;
A
#
# COMPACT_ATOMS: atom_id res chain seq x y z
N MET A 1 -37.62 -48.95 72.72
CA MET A 1 -38.66 -47.94 72.55
C MET A 1 -38.13 -46.84 71.64
N ASP A 2 -38.77 -46.72 70.48
CA ASP A 2 -38.96 -45.55 69.62
C ASP A 2 -37.82 -44.57 69.30
N ARG A 3 -37.53 -44.45 68.00
CA ARG A 3 -37.98 -43.36 67.10
C ARG A 3 -36.90 -42.90 66.09
N VAL A 4 -37.42 -42.58 64.89
CA VAL A 4 -36.92 -41.71 63.80
C VAL A 4 -35.97 -42.33 62.75
N LYS A 5 -36.47 -42.60 61.52
CA LYS A 5 -36.46 -41.68 60.35
C LYS A 5 -36.93 -42.38 59.05
N SER A 6 -37.53 -41.54 58.17
CA SER A 6 -37.65 -41.65 56.71
C SER A 6 -38.89 -42.34 56.12
N SER A 7 -39.75 -41.58 55.41
CA SER A 7 -39.77 -41.59 53.93
C SER A 7 -40.82 -40.63 53.32
N MET A 8 -40.33 -39.78 52.41
CA MET A 8 -40.82 -39.20 51.14
C MET A 8 -42.30 -39.16 50.64
N GLN A 9 -42.53 -38.11 49.81
CA GLN A 9 -43.53 -37.84 48.71
C GLN A 9 -44.91 -37.25 49.10
N GLN A 10 -45.55 -36.25 48.42
CA GLN A 10 -45.33 -35.47 47.18
C GLN A 10 -46.30 -34.25 47.08
N VAL A 11 -45.82 -33.10 46.53
CA VAL A 11 -46.39 -31.92 45.76
C VAL A 11 -47.82 -31.33 46.00
N PRO A 12 -48.13 -30.03 45.70
CA PRO A 12 -48.05 -29.37 44.37
C PRO A 12 -47.48 -27.92 44.27
N ASN A 13 -47.11 -27.53 43.04
CA ASN A 13 -46.59 -26.28 42.45
C ASN A 13 -46.89 -24.90 43.08
N PRO A 14 -46.01 -23.92 42.80
CA PRO A 14 -46.47 -22.73 42.07
C PRO A 14 -45.56 -22.30 40.90
N ILE A 15 -46.22 -21.78 39.87
CA ILE A 15 -45.70 -21.14 38.65
C ILE A 15 -45.00 -19.81 39.00
N PRO A 16 -43.83 -19.47 38.42
CA PRO A 16 -43.39 -18.08 38.30
C PRO A 16 -43.70 -17.51 36.91
N LYS A 17 -44.20 -16.28 36.92
CA LYS A 17 -44.61 -15.46 35.78
C LYS A 17 -43.42 -15.04 34.90
N VAL A 18 -43.70 -15.06 33.60
CA VAL A 18 -43.03 -14.47 32.45
C VAL A 18 -42.34 -13.13 32.73
N LEU A 19 -41.06 -13.00 32.33
CA LEU A 19 -40.49 -11.94 31.48
C LEU A 19 -38.96 -12.07 31.37
N SER A 20 -38.50 -12.77 30.33
CA SER A 20 -37.29 -12.34 29.61
C SER A 20 -37.47 -12.75 28.14
N ARG A 21 -37.99 -11.81 27.35
CA ARG A 21 -38.08 -11.94 25.90
C ARG A 21 -36.71 -11.57 25.31
N ARG A 22 -36.25 -12.46 24.43
CA ARG A 22 -35.37 -12.23 23.27
C ARG A 22 -33.94 -11.77 23.56
N ALA A 23 -33.03 -12.73 23.45
CA ALA A 23 -31.82 -12.55 22.66
C ALA A 23 -31.52 -13.88 21.94
N GLY A 24 -32.37 -14.23 20.97
CA GLY A 24 -31.90 -15.07 19.87
C GLY A 24 -30.96 -14.20 19.04
N ALA A 25 -29.71 -14.06 19.49
CA ALA A 25 -28.64 -13.63 18.60
C ALA A 25 -28.57 -14.68 17.49
N ASN A 26 -28.71 -14.21 16.25
CA ASN A 26 -29.12 -14.99 15.11
C ASN A 26 -28.23 -16.22 14.92
N SER A 27 -28.80 -17.43 14.86
CA SER A 27 -28.07 -18.68 14.51
C SER A 27 -27.20 -18.47 13.26
N LEU A 28 -27.72 -17.69 12.30
CA LEU A 28 -27.03 -17.28 11.07
C LEU A 28 -25.81 -16.37 11.31
N GLU A 29 -25.85 -15.46 12.28
CA GLU A 29 -24.68 -14.63 12.62
C GLU A 29 -23.61 -15.45 13.34
N ALA A 30 -24.00 -16.38 14.22
CA ALA A 30 -23.09 -17.31 14.86
C ALA A 30 -22.46 -18.30 13.86
N GLU A 31 -23.23 -18.78 12.88
CA GLU A 31 -22.75 -19.60 11.77
C GLU A 31 -21.80 -18.81 10.86
N LYS A 32 -22.14 -17.55 10.53
CA LYS A 32 -21.27 -16.65 9.76
C LYS A 32 -19.95 -16.39 10.50
N GLU A 33 -19.99 -16.09 11.79
CA GLU A 33 -18.78 -15.83 12.58
C GLU A 33 -17.91 -17.10 12.69
N ASN A 34 -18.52 -18.27 12.87
CA ASN A 34 -17.79 -19.54 12.86
C ASN A 34 -17.17 -19.86 11.50
N PHE A 35 -17.89 -19.55 10.41
CA PHE A 35 -17.37 -19.68 9.05
C PHE A 35 -16.17 -18.74 8.81
N GLU A 36 -16.30 -17.45 9.17
CA GLU A 36 -15.23 -16.45 9.04
C GLU A 36 -14.00 -16.85 9.87
N ARG A 37 -14.18 -17.35 11.09
CA ARG A 37 -13.06 -17.87 11.91
C ARG A 37 -12.41 -19.10 11.28
N SER A 38 -13.20 -20.05 10.78
CA SER A 38 -12.67 -21.25 10.11
C SER A 38 -11.88 -20.87 8.84
N GLN A 39 -12.39 -19.90 8.08
CA GLN A 39 -11.72 -19.36 6.90
C GLN A 39 -10.43 -18.64 7.28
N ALA A 40 -10.43 -17.80 8.32
CA ALA A 40 -9.24 -17.12 8.81
C ALA A 40 -8.15 -18.10 9.27
N VAL A 41 -8.54 -19.18 9.95
CA VAL A 41 -7.60 -20.26 10.33
C VAL A 41 -7.03 -20.93 9.08
N SER A 42 -7.84 -21.19 8.07
CA SER A 42 -7.42 -21.80 6.81
C SER A 42 -6.48 -20.88 6.01
N ILE A 43 -6.74 -19.57 5.96
CA ILE A 43 -5.88 -18.57 5.31
C ILE A 43 -4.55 -18.43 6.03
N ASN A 44 -4.54 -18.37 7.36
CA ASN A 44 -3.29 -18.33 8.15
C ASN A 44 -2.48 -19.62 8.00
N LYS A 45 -3.16 -20.75 7.75
CA LYS A 45 -2.53 -22.00 7.33
C LYS A 45 -2.22 -22.05 5.83
N ALA A 46 -2.58 -21.08 5.00
CA ALA A 46 -2.19 -21.05 3.60
C ALA A 46 -1.00 -20.10 3.36
N ILE A 47 -0.94 -19.02 4.14
CA ILE A 47 0.06 -17.96 4.03
C ILE A 47 0.98 -18.03 5.26
N ASN A 48 2.19 -18.58 5.11
CA ASN A 48 3.16 -18.60 6.20
C ASN A 48 4.60 -18.27 5.76
N ALA A 49 5.46 -18.08 6.74
CA ALA A 49 6.82 -17.55 6.57
C ALA A 49 7.87 -18.61 6.18
N GLN A 50 7.49 -19.88 5.97
CA GLN A 50 8.42 -20.93 5.59
C GLN A 50 8.44 -21.09 4.07
N GLU A 51 9.62 -21.25 3.48
CA GLU A 51 9.80 -21.55 2.05
C GLU A 51 9.51 -23.02 1.74
N VAL A 52 8.32 -23.47 2.10
CA VAL A 52 7.77 -24.82 1.91
C VAL A 52 6.29 -24.65 1.58
N ALA A 53 5.66 -25.62 0.93
CA ALA A 53 4.21 -25.75 1.06
C ALA A 53 3.88 -25.92 2.56
N VAL A 54 3.42 -24.83 3.14
CA VAL A 54 2.99 -24.53 4.51
C VAL A 54 3.39 -25.50 5.66
N LYS A 55 4.23 -25.01 6.61
CA LYS A 55 3.97 -24.91 8.09
C LYS A 55 4.98 -23.98 8.80
N GLU A 56 5.11 -23.99 10.14
CA GLU A 56 5.08 -22.78 11.00
C GLU A 56 6.38 -22.45 11.81
N LYS A 57 6.95 -21.23 11.67
CA LYS A 57 7.53 -20.37 12.76
C LYS A 57 8.28 -19.10 12.25
N HIS A 58 7.86 -17.90 12.69
CA HIS A 58 8.56 -16.58 12.59
C HIS A 58 8.12 -15.60 11.47
N ALA A 59 6.94 -15.00 11.64
CA ALA A 59 6.33 -14.04 10.71
C ALA A 59 6.63 -12.54 10.98
N ARG A 60 7.78 -12.16 11.58
CA ARG A 60 8.04 -10.74 11.90
C ARG A 60 9.22 -10.07 11.19
N ASN A 61 9.85 -10.73 10.21
CA ASN A 61 10.91 -10.15 9.36
C ASN A 61 10.53 -10.05 7.86
N ILE A 62 9.28 -10.35 7.48
CA ILE A 62 8.86 -10.60 6.09
C ILE A 62 8.97 -9.36 5.18
N LEU A 63 8.82 -8.14 5.68
CA LEU A 63 8.86 -6.95 4.81
C LEU A 63 10.28 -6.46 4.48
N PHE A 64 11.30 -6.86 5.26
CA PHE A 64 12.70 -6.47 5.02
C PHE A 64 13.61 -7.65 4.61
N GLY A 65 13.21 -8.91 4.88
CA GLY A 65 13.99 -10.10 4.54
C GLY A 65 13.78 -10.67 3.14
N HIS A 66 12.57 -10.60 2.56
CA HIS A 66 12.29 -11.21 1.24
C HIS A 66 12.90 -10.48 0.03
N LEU A 67 13.56 -9.34 0.25
CA LEU A 67 14.33 -8.66 -0.79
C LEU A 67 15.68 -9.36 -1.08
N SER A 68 16.14 -10.30 -0.23
CA SER A 68 17.42 -11.00 -0.45
C SER A 68 17.34 -12.23 -1.36
N GLU A 69 16.15 -12.81 -1.60
CA GLU A 69 15.99 -14.09 -2.31
C GLU A 69 15.25 -14.01 -3.66
N GLY A 70 14.98 -12.81 -4.16
CA GLY A 70 14.43 -12.61 -5.52
C GLY A 70 12.91 -12.79 -5.67
N TYR A 71 12.18 -13.18 -4.62
CA TYR A 71 10.72 -13.32 -4.66
C TYR A 71 9.99 -12.00 -4.93
N GLY A 72 10.54 -10.84 -4.53
CA GLY A 72 9.90 -9.54 -4.77
C GLY A 72 9.57 -9.29 -6.25
N ARG A 73 10.45 -9.73 -7.17
CA ARG A 73 10.19 -9.66 -8.61
C ARG A 73 9.07 -10.60 -9.03
N LEU A 74 9.07 -11.84 -8.53
CA LEU A 74 8.05 -12.84 -8.83
C LEU A 74 6.67 -12.42 -8.33
N CYS A 75 6.59 -11.89 -7.10
CA CYS A 75 5.36 -11.37 -6.51
C CYS A 75 4.78 -10.23 -7.35
N SER A 76 5.61 -9.29 -7.80
CA SER A 76 5.16 -8.17 -8.65
C SER A 76 4.55 -8.67 -9.96
N ILE A 77 5.21 -9.64 -10.62
CA ILE A 77 4.72 -10.23 -11.87
C ILE A 77 3.43 -11.02 -11.64
N TYR A 78 3.34 -11.78 -10.55
CA TYR A 78 2.14 -12.53 -10.20
C TYR A 78 0.96 -11.61 -9.87
N LEU A 79 1.17 -10.51 -9.14
CA LEU A 79 0.13 -9.51 -8.90
C LEU A 79 -0.36 -8.86 -10.20
N LYS A 80 0.55 -8.56 -11.13
CA LYS A 80 0.18 -8.06 -12.46
C LYS A 80 -0.69 -9.07 -13.22
N LEU A 81 -0.34 -10.36 -13.15
CA LEU A 81 -1.15 -11.43 -13.73
C LEU A 81 -2.56 -11.47 -13.12
N LEU A 82 -2.67 -11.43 -11.80
CA LEU A 82 -3.95 -11.47 -11.10
C LEU A 82 -4.84 -10.27 -11.46
N ILE A 83 -4.28 -9.08 -11.55
CA ILE A 83 -5.00 -7.88 -12.01
C ILE A 83 -5.51 -8.09 -13.44
N THR A 84 -4.66 -8.57 -14.35
CA THR A 84 -5.03 -8.83 -15.75
C THR A 84 -6.15 -9.88 -15.84
N LYS A 85 -6.06 -10.97 -15.07
CA LYS A 85 -7.11 -12.00 -14.99
C LYS A 85 -8.43 -11.42 -14.49
N MET A 86 -8.40 -10.60 -13.43
CA MET A 86 -9.61 -9.96 -12.90
C MET A 86 -10.23 -8.96 -13.89
N GLU A 87 -9.41 -8.16 -14.57
CA GLU A 87 -9.87 -7.24 -15.61
C GLU A 87 -10.50 -7.98 -16.80
N PHE A 88 -9.89 -9.08 -17.23
CA PHE A 88 -10.43 -9.95 -18.28
C PHE A 88 -11.83 -10.46 -17.91
N HIS A 89 -12.01 -11.04 -16.71
CA HIS A 89 -13.31 -11.55 -16.27
C HIS A 89 -14.34 -10.45 -15.98
N THR A 90 -13.89 -9.24 -15.62
CA THR A 90 -14.78 -8.07 -15.46
C THR A 90 -15.33 -7.62 -16.80
N LYS A 91 -14.50 -7.63 -17.85
CA LYS A 91 -14.90 -7.28 -19.22
C LYS A 91 -15.68 -8.39 -19.91
N ASN A 92 -15.40 -9.65 -19.55
CA ASN A 92 -16.01 -10.83 -20.18
C ASN A 92 -16.70 -11.74 -19.14
N PRO A 93 -17.88 -11.34 -18.59
CA PRO A 93 -18.56 -12.07 -17.51
C PRO A 93 -19.01 -13.49 -17.87
N HIS A 94 -19.09 -13.81 -19.17
CA HIS A 94 -19.42 -15.14 -19.67
C HIS A 94 -18.32 -16.19 -19.41
N PHE A 95 -17.07 -15.75 -19.17
CA PHE A 95 -15.95 -16.64 -18.92
C PHE A 95 -15.90 -17.08 -17.45
N PRO A 96 -16.00 -18.39 -17.16
CA PRO A 96 -15.83 -18.87 -15.79
C PRO A 96 -14.37 -18.75 -15.35
N GLY A 97 -14.12 -18.67 -14.05
CA GLY A 97 -12.76 -18.42 -13.50
C GLY A 97 -11.72 -19.51 -13.82
N ASN A 98 -12.17 -20.73 -14.13
CA ASN A 98 -11.35 -21.84 -14.60
C ASN A 98 -11.23 -21.92 -16.13
N LEU A 99 -11.82 -20.95 -16.84
CA LEU A 99 -11.86 -20.83 -18.30
C LEU A 99 -12.47 -22.03 -19.04
N GLN A 100 -13.16 -22.95 -18.36
CA GLN A 100 -13.76 -24.10 -19.04
C GLN A 100 -15.11 -23.76 -19.65
N MET A 101 -15.15 -23.68 -20.98
CA MET A 101 -16.39 -23.52 -21.75
C MET A 101 -16.37 -24.31 -23.06
N THR A 102 -17.58 -24.60 -23.56
CA THR A 102 -17.80 -25.25 -24.86
C THR A 102 -17.65 -24.26 -26.02
N ASP A 103 -17.40 -24.77 -27.22
CA ASP A 103 -17.28 -23.94 -28.44
C ASP A 103 -18.50 -23.06 -28.69
N ARG A 104 -19.70 -23.60 -28.40
CA ARG A 104 -20.95 -22.86 -28.50
C ARG A 104 -20.99 -21.66 -27.53
N GLN A 105 -20.52 -21.85 -26.30
CA GLN A 105 -20.48 -20.78 -25.30
C GLN A 105 -19.45 -19.70 -25.67
N LEU A 106 -18.32 -20.11 -26.27
CA LEU A 106 -17.32 -19.18 -26.80
C LEU A 106 -17.90 -18.32 -27.93
N ASP A 107 -18.69 -18.92 -28.82
CA ASP A 107 -19.37 -18.20 -29.89
C ASP A 107 -20.45 -17.24 -29.36
N GLU A 108 -21.24 -17.68 -28.37
CA GLU A 108 -22.25 -16.86 -27.69
C GLU A 108 -21.60 -15.67 -26.96
N ALA A 109 -20.42 -15.84 -26.36
CA ALA A 109 -19.70 -14.78 -25.66
C ALA A 109 -19.25 -13.63 -26.57
N GLY A 110 -19.02 -13.89 -27.86
CA GLY A 110 -18.72 -12.83 -28.83
C GLY A 110 -19.96 -12.22 -29.49
N GLU A 111 -21.17 -12.63 -29.10
CA GLU A 111 -22.45 -12.10 -29.60
C GLU A 111 -22.61 -12.09 -31.13
N ASN A 112 -21.87 -12.95 -31.83
CA ASN A 112 -21.74 -12.94 -33.30
C ASN A 112 -21.27 -11.61 -33.90
N ASP A 113 -20.65 -10.72 -33.12
CA ASP A 113 -20.06 -9.47 -33.58
C ASP A 113 -18.54 -9.64 -33.78
N VAL A 114 -18.08 -9.33 -34.99
CA VAL A 114 -16.65 -9.37 -35.36
C VAL A 114 -15.80 -8.49 -34.46
N ASN A 115 -16.32 -7.33 -34.03
CA ASN A 115 -15.58 -6.42 -33.14
C ASN A 115 -15.38 -7.04 -31.76
N ASN A 116 -16.39 -7.76 -31.24
CA ASN A 116 -16.30 -8.45 -29.96
C ASN A 116 -15.30 -9.61 -30.04
N PHE A 117 -15.34 -10.42 -31.11
CA PHE A 117 -14.32 -11.46 -31.32
C PHE A 117 -12.91 -10.89 -31.44
N PHE A 118 -12.75 -9.75 -32.13
CA PHE A 118 -11.47 -9.09 -32.30
C PHE A 118 -10.93 -8.62 -30.95
N GLN A 119 -11.74 -7.87 -30.19
CA GLN A 119 -11.37 -7.35 -28.88
C GLN A 119 -11.07 -8.49 -27.90
N MET A 120 -11.92 -9.51 -27.83
CA MET A 120 -11.72 -10.68 -26.99
C MET A 120 -10.42 -11.41 -27.34
N THR A 121 -10.08 -11.53 -28.63
CA THR A 121 -8.80 -12.14 -29.05
C THR A 121 -7.60 -11.34 -28.58
N VAL A 122 -7.66 -10.00 -28.64
CA VAL A 122 -6.59 -9.13 -28.11
C VAL A 122 -6.44 -9.31 -26.60
N GLU A 123 -7.55 -9.37 -25.87
CA GLU A 123 -7.54 -9.59 -24.42
C GLU A 123 -7.01 -10.98 -24.03
N MET A 124 -7.33 -12.01 -24.81
CA MET A 124 -6.76 -13.36 -24.65
C MET A 124 -5.25 -13.35 -24.84
N PHE A 125 -4.73 -12.62 -25.84
CA PHE A 125 -3.30 -12.47 -26.03
C PHE A 125 -2.62 -11.76 -24.87
N ASP A 126 -3.21 -10.69 -24.34
CA ASP A 126 -2.65 -9.93 -23.22
C ASP A 126 -2.62 -10.77 -21.94
N TYR A 127 -3.67 -11.58 -21.73
CA TYR A 127 -3.74 -12.51 -20.61
C TYR A 127 -2.70 -13.63 -20.75
N LEU A 128 -2.64 -14.31 -21.90
CA LEU A 128 -1.65 -15.35 -22.17
C LEU A 128 -0.20 -14.83 -22.08
N GLU A 129 0.04 -13.59 -22.49
CA GLU A 129 1.35 -12.96 -22.34
C GLU A 129 1.75 -12.77 -20.87
N CYS A 130 0.82 -12.39 -20.00
CA CYS A 130 1.10 -12.29 -18.56
C CYS A 130 1.41 -13.66 -17.93
N GLU A 131 0.68 -14.70 -18.33
CA GLU A 131 0.93 -16.09 -17.91
C GLU A 131 2.34 -16.57 -18.31
N LEU A 132 2.70 -16.37 -19.58
CA LEU A 132 4.02 -16.72 -20.11
C LEU A 132 5.15 -15.93 -19.43
N ASN A 133 4.93 -14.65 -19.12
CA ASN A 133 5.92 -13.82 -18.43
C ASN A 133 6.18 -14.30 -16.99
N LEU A 134 5.15 -14.76 -16.28
CA LEU A 134 5.33 -15.36 -14.96
C LEU A 134 6.14 -16.65 -15.04
N PHE A 135 5.80 -17.53 -15.99
CA PHE A 135 6.58 -18.75 -16.25
C PHE A 135 8.06 -18.46 -16.48
N LEU A 136 8.38 -17.54 -17.40
CA LEU A 136 9.76 -17.16 -17.71
C LEU A 136 10.48 -16.58 -16.48
N ALA A 137 9.80 -15.74 -15.70
CA ALA A 137 10.37 -15.17 -14.49
C ALA A 137 10.68 -16.23 -13.43
N VAL A 138 9.74 -17.15 -13.18
CA VAL A 138 9.93 -18.27 -12.25
C VAL A 138 11.10 -19.12 -12.71
N PHE A 139 11.13 -19.58 -13.96
CA PHE A 139 12.24 -20.40 -14.45
C PHE A 139 13.57 -19.64 -14.43
N SER A 140 13.60 -18.35 -14.74
CA SER A 140 14.84 -17.54 -14.62
C SER A 140 15.37 -17.42 -13.18
N SER A 141 14.51 -17.64 -12.18
CA SER A 141 14.85 -17.57 -10.76
C SER A 141 15.24 -18.91 -10.13
N LEU A 142 15.14 -20.00 -10.90
CA LEU A 142 15.49 -21.34 -10.45
C LEU A 142 16.90 -21.70 -10.94
N ASP A 143 17.69 -22.31 -10.05
CA ASP A 143 18.92 -22.98 -10.48
C ASP A 143 18.54 -24.29 -11.19
N MET A 144 18.98 -24.51 -12.42
CA MET A 144 18.48 -25.60 -13.27
C MET A 144 19.08 -26.98 -12.92
N SER A 145 19.34 -27.22 -11.64
CA SER A 145 19.79 -28.52 -11.12
C SER A 145 18.61 -29.46 -10.87
N ARG A 146 18.84 -30.78 -11.07
CA ARG A 146 17.81 -31.83 -10.98
C ARG A 146 17.04 -31.86 -9.66
N SER A 147 17.61 -31.35 -8.57
CA SER A 147 17.02 -31.37 -7.22
C SER A 147 15.99 -30.26 -6.97
N VAL A 148 15.91 -29.22 -7.80
CA VAL A 148 15.06 -28.04 -7.52
C VAL A 148 13.57 -28.38 -7.43
N SER A 149 13.08 -29.32 -8.25
CA SER A 149 11.69 -29.80 -8.18
C SER A 149 11.33 -30.58 -6.90
N VAL A 150 12.34 -30.90 -6.08
CA VAL A 150 12.20 -31.63 -4.81
C VAL A 150 12.40 -30.70 -3.61
N THR A 151 13.11 -29.58 -3.78
CA THR A 151 13.30 -28.59 -2.71
C THR A 151 12.03 -27.82 -2.41
N ALA A 152 11.80 -27.53 -1.14
CA ALA A 152 10.67 -26.77 -0.66
C ALA A 152 10.58 -25.36 -1.29
N ALA A 153 11.70 -24.65 -1.39
CA ALA A 153 11.78 -23.34 -2.03
C ALA A 153 11.50 -23.40 -3.54
N GLY A 154 12.02 -24.43 -4.23
CA GLY A 154 11.72 -24.67 -5.64
C GLY A 154 10.23 -24.95 -5.88
N GLN A 155 9.61 -25.79 -5.03
CA GLN A 155 8.18 -26.09 -5.11
C GLN A 155 7.31 -24.85 -4.83
N CYS A 156 7.71 -23.99 -3.88
CA CYS A 156 7.03 -22.72 -3.61
C CYS A 156 6.98 -21.82 -4.87
N ARG A 157 8.09 -21.76 -5.60
CA ARG A 157 8.18 -20.99 -6.87
C ARG A 157 7.44 -21.65 -8.02
N LEU A 158 7.40 -22.99 -8.07
CA LEU A 158 6.75 -23.76 -9.14
C LEU A 158 5.22 -23.86 -8.96
N ALA A 159 4.70 -23.82 -7.73
CA ALA A 159 3.28 -24.04 -7.44
C ALA A 159 2.32 -23.10 -8.21
N PRO A 160 2.58 -21.78 -8.33
CA PRO A 160 1.74 -20.89 -9.13
C PRO A 160 1.64 -21.31 -10.60
N LEU A 161 2.67 -21.97 -11.14
CA LEU A 161 2.70 -22.37 -12.53
C LEU A 161 1.71 -23.50 -12.85
N ILE A 162 1.18 -24.21 -11.86
CA ILE A 162 0.10 -25.18 -12.09
C ILE A 162 -1.10 -24.45 -12.70
N GLN A 163 -1.52 -23.34 -12.10
CA GLN A 163 -2.63 -22.54 -12.63
C GLN A 163 -2.27 -21.91 -13.98
N VAL A 164 -1.03 -21.43 -14.13
CA VAL A 164 -0.53 -20.89 -15.41
C VAL A 164 -0.67 -21.91 -16.52
N ILE A 165 -0.29 -23.17 -16.28
CA ILE A 165 -0.36 -24.24 -17.29
C ILE A 165 -1.81 -24.55 -17.65
N LEU A 166 -2.71 -24.61 -16.67
CA LEU A 166 -4.14 -24.83 -16.88
C LEU A 166 -4.75 -23.69 -17.72
N ASP A 167 -4.51 -22.44 -17.33
CA ASP A 167 -5.04 -21.26 -18.01
C ASP A 167 -4.46 -21.15 -19.43
N CYS A 168 -3.15 -21.34 -19.60
CA CYS A 168 -2.49 -21.34 -20.92
C CYS A 168 -3.08 -22.36 -21.90
N SER A 169 -3.49 -23.54 -21.40
CA SER A 169 -4.10 -24.59 -22.21
C SER A 169 -5.40 -24.11 -22.85
N HIS A 170 -6.27 -23.49 -22.05
CA HIS A 170 -7.55 -22.94 -22.50
C HIS A 170 -7.36 -21.69 -23.36
N LEU A 171 -6.50 -20.76 -22.94
CA LEU A 171 -6.21 -19.53 -23.68
C LEU A 171 -5.67 -19.83 -25.09
N TYR A 172 -4.80 -20.84 -25.23
CA TYR A 172 -4.31 -21.28 -26.53
C TYR A 172 -5.43 -21.80 -27.43
N ASP A 173 -6.24 -22.74 -26.93
CA ASP A 173 -7.35 -23.33 -27.68
C ASP A 173 -8.33 -22.24 -28.17
N TYR A 174 -8.72 -21.33 -27.28
CA TYR A 174 -9.61 -20.22 -27.64
C TYR A 174 -8.97 -19.25 -28.62
N THR A 175 -7.70 -18.90 -28.45
CA THR A 175 -7.00 -18.02 -29.38
C THR A 175 -6.96 -18.61 -30.79
N VAL A 176 -6.71 -19.91 -30.93
CA VAL A 176 -6.72 -20.57 -32.25
C VAL A 176 -8.13 -20.53 -32.87
N LYS A 177 -9.16 -20.91 -32.11
CA LYS A 177 -10.55 -20.89 -32.58
C LYS A 177 -11.01 -19.50 -33.01
N LEU A 178 -10.71 -18.49 -32.19
CA LEU A 178 -11.04 -17.09 -32.47
C LEU A 178 -10.28 -16.55 -33.67
N LEU A 179 -9.00 -16.89 -33.84
CA LEU A 179 -8.22 -16.51 -35.03
C LEU A 179 -8.80 -17.07 -36.32
N PHE A 180 -9.21 -18.35 -36.34
CA PHE A 180 -9.90 -18.91 -37.51
C PHE A 180 -11.23 -18.22 -37.78
N LYS A 181 -11.98 -17.87 -36.73
CA LYS A 181 -13.25 -17.12 -36.85
C LYS A 181 -13.05 -15.69 -37.35
N LEU A 182 -11.99 -15.01 -36.92
CA LEU A 182 -11.66 -13.69 -37.46
C LEU A 182 -11.25 -13.79 -38.93
N HIS A 183 -10.50 -14.83 -39.29
CA HIS A 183 -10.07 -15.07 -40.66
C HIS A 183 -11.20 -15.44 -41.63
N SER A 184 -12.35 -15.91 -41.13
CA SER A 184 -13.54 -16.10 -41.97
C SER A 184 -14.34 -14.81 -42.22
N CYS A 185 -14.12 -13.77 -41.41
CA CYS A 185 -14.89 -12.52 -41.46
C CYS A 185 -14.06 -11.29 -41.88
N LEU A 186 -12.73 -11.34 -41.78
CA LEU A 186 -11.83 -10.21 -42.03
C LEU A 186 -10.73 -10.57 -43.04
N PRO A 187 -10.24 -9.58 -43.81
CA PRO A 187 -9.10 -9.77 -44.71
C PRO A 187 -7.83 -10.21 -43.97
N ALA A 188 -6.99 -11.00 -44.65
CA ALA A 188 -5.74 -11.49 -44.08
C ALA A 188 -4.81 -10.34 -43.64
N ASP A 189 -4.76 -9.25 -44.40
CA ASP A 189 -3.90 -8.10 -44.09
C ASP A 189 -4.26 -7.43 -42.75
N THR A 190 -5.56 -7.38 -42.42
CA THR A 190 -6.05 -6.81 -41.15
C THR A 190 -5.59 -7.63 -39.93
N LEU A 191 -5.41 -8.94 -40.10
CA LEU A 191 -5.06 -9.87 -39.03
C LEU A 191 -3.57 -10.19 -38.95
N GLN A 192 -2.71 -9.50 -39.72
CA GLN A 192 -1.27 -9.74 -39.71
C GLN A 192 -0.67 -9.64 -38.30
N GLY A 193 -0.99 -8.57 -37.57
CA GLY A 193 -0.52 -8.40 -36.19
C GLY A 193 -0.99 -9.49 -35.22
N HIS A 194 -2.17 -10.09 -35.45
CA HIS A 194 -2.67 -11.19 -34.62
C HIS A 194 -1.87 -12.47 -34.89
N ARG A 195 -1.56 -12.76 -36.16
CA ARG A 195 -0.73 -13.90 -36.54
C ARG A 195 0.69 -13.77 -35.99
N ASP A 196 1.27 -12.57 -36.05
CA ASP A 196 2.61 -12.31 -35.53
C ASP A 196 2.67 -12.49 -34.01
N ARG A 197 1.72 -11.92 -33.26
CA ARG A 197 1.59 -12.15 -31.80
C ARG A 197 1.38 -13.63 -31.48
N PHE A 198 0.48 -14.30 -32.20
CA PHE A 198 0.25 -15.74 -32.00
C PHE A 198 1.51 -16.55 -32.19
N LEU A 199 2.26 -16.31 -33.26
CA LEU A 199 3.49 -17.06 -33.56
C LEU A 199 4.54 -16.87 -32.45
N GLU A 200 4.68 -15.66 -31.92
CA GLU A 200 5.57 -15.39 -30.80
C GLU A 200 5.13 -16.12 -29.53
N GLN A 201 3.84 -16.01 -29.17
CA GLN A 201 3.29 -16.65 -27.97
C GLN A 201 3.30 -18.18 -28.08
N PHE A 202 3.04 -18.74 -29.27
CA PHE A 202 3.11 -20.17 -29.53
C PHE A 202 4.50 -20.75 -29.23
N LYS A 203 5.56 -20.07 -29.66
CA LYS A 203 6.95 -20.50 -29.38
C LYS A 203 7.23 -20.54 -27.87
N LYS A 204 6.81 -19.50 -27.14
CA LYS A 204 6.96 -19.41 -25.68
C LYS A 204 6.12 -20.47 -24.97
N LEU A 205 4.90 -20.72 -25.42
CA LEU A 205 4.00 -21.71 -24.86
C LEU A 205 4.50 -23.15 -25.09
N LYS A 206 5.04 -23.44 -26.29
CA LYS A 206 5.67 -24.73 -26.58
C LYS A 206 6.83 -25.01 -25.63
N ASP A 207 7.69 -24.01 -25.40
CA ASP A 207 8.78 -24.10 -24.41
C ASP A 207 8.23 -24.29 -22.98
N LEU A 208 7.14 -23.61 -22.61
CA LEU A 208 6.48 -23.74 -21.32
C LEU A 208 6.00 -25.17 -21.06
N PHE A 209 5.21 -25.75 -21.96
CA PHE A 209 4.70 -27.12 -21.79
C PHE A 209 5.83 -28.14 -21.84
N TYR A 210 6.79 -27.98 -22.75
CA TYR A 210 7.94 -28.88 -22.84
C TYR A 210 8.76 -28.88 -21.55
N ARG A 211 9.21 -27.72 -21.06
CA ARG A 211 10.02 -27.64 -19.83
C ARG A 211 9.25 -28.11 -18.61
N SER A 212 7.98 -27.74 -18.50
CA SER A 212 7.13 -28.14 -17.37
C SER A 212 6.87 -29.65 -17.36
N SER A 213 6.62 -30.27 -18.52
CA SER A 213 6.40 -31.71 -18.64
C SER A 213 7.62 -32.55 -18.21
N ASN A 214 8.81 -31.97 -18.22
CA ASN A 214 10.05 -32.62 -17.82
C ASN A 214 10.35 -32.55 -16.30
N LEU A 215 9.65 -31.70 -15.55
CA LEU A 215 9.87 -31.53 -14.11
C LEU A 215 9.05 -32.53 -13.27
N GLN A 216 9.72 -33.16 -12.30
CA GLN A 216 9.10 -34.16 -11.40
C GLN A 216 7.99 -33.58 -10.50
N TYR A 217 8.04 -32.28 -10.24
CA TYR A 217 6.99 -31.59 -9.49
C TYR A 217 5.66 -31.67 -10.22
N PHE A 218 5.63 -31.29 -11.50
CA PHE A 218 4.39 -31.29 -12.29
C PHE A 218 3.93 -32.69 -12.66
N LYS A 219 4.85 -33.61 -13.02
CA LYS A 219 4.49 -35.01 -13.38
C LYS A 219 3.62 -35.73 -12.35
N ARG A 220 3.74 -35.37 -11.06
CA ARG A 220 2.96 -35.96 -9.98
C ARG A 220 1.61 -35.30 -9.76
N LEU A 221 1.44 -34.06 -10.22
CA LEU A 221 0.28 -33.22 -9.90
C LEU A 221 -0.65 -33.01 -11.11
N ILE A 222 -0.09 -32.93 -12.32
CA ILE A 222 -0.82 -32.66 -13.55
C ILE A 222 -0.21 -33.40 -14.74
N GLN A 223 -1.04 -33.80 -15.69
CA GLN A 223 -0.60 -34.30 -16.98
C GLN A 223 -0.57 -33.15 -17.99
N ILE A 224 0.62 -32.84 -18.50
CA ILE A 224 0.85 -31.72 -19.43
C ILE A 224 0.91 -32.27 -20.87
N PRO A 225 0.03 -31.84 -21.78
CA PRO A 225 0.06 -32.26 -23.18
C PRO A 225 1.25 -31.65 -23.93
N GLN A 226 1.70 -32.32 -25.00
CA GLN A 226 2.67 -31.75 -25.94
C GLN A 226 1.94 -30.95 -27.02
N LEU A 227 2.47 -29.79 -27.37
CA LEU A 227 1.96 -29.01 -28.50
C LEU A 227 2.52 -29.53 -29.84
N PRO A 228 1.79 -29.32 -30.96
CA PRO A 228 2.27 -29.65 -32.30
C PRO A 228 3.60 -28.99 -32.64
N ASP A 229 4.32 -29.55 -33.62
CA ASP A 229 5.63 -29.02 -33.97
C ASP A 229 5.58 -27.67 -34.67
N SER A 230 4.60 -27.50 -35.55
CA SER A 230 4.31 -26.28 -36.27
C SER A 230 2.99 -25.65 -35.80
N PRO A 231 2.88 -24.31 -35.77
CA PRO A 231 1.62 -23.64 -35.45
C PRO A 231 0.55 -23.91 -36.54
N PRO A 232 -0.75 -23.81 -36.19
CA PRO A 232 -1.84 -23.91 -37.17
C PRO A 232 -1.71 -22.87 -38.30
N ASN A 233 -2.06 -23.27 -39.52
CA ASN A 233 -2.11 -22.34 -40.65
C ASN A 233 -3.50 -21.69 -40.76
N PHE A 234 -3.63 -20.47 -40.22
CA PHE A 234 -4.90 -19.73 -40.21
C PHE A 234 -5.44 -19.33 -41.59
N LEU A 235 -4.61 -19.36 -42.64
CA LEU A 235 -5.05 -19.07 -44.01
C LEU A 235 -5.71 -20.28 -44.69
N ARG A 236 -5.61 -21.46 -44.08
CA ARG A 236 -6.18 -22.70 -44.60
C ARG A 236 -7.29 -23.15 -43.66
N ALA A 237 -8.55 -22.95 -44.04
CA ALA A 237 -9.70 -23.30 -43.20
C ALA A 237 -9.71 -24.76 -42.71
N SER A 238 -9.18 -25.71 -43.52
CA SER A 238 -9.06 -27.12 -43.11
C SER A 238 -8.00 -27.39 -42.04
N ALA A 239 -7.13 -26.44 -41.72
CA ALA A 239 -6.20 -26.55 -40.59
C ALA A 239 -6.91 -26.43 -39.24
N LEU A 240 -8.14 -25.87 -39.19
CA LEU A 240 -8.94 -25.86 -37.96
C LEU A 240 -9.37 -27.28 -37.56
N SER A 241 -9.74 -28.13 -38.53
CA SER A 241 -10.10 -29.53 -38.26
C SER A 241 -8.92 -30.41 -37.82
N GLU A 242 -7.69 -29.95 -38.01
CA GLU A 242 -6.46 -30.61 -37.53
C GLU A 242 -6.08 -30.16 -36.11
N HIS A 243 -6.73 -29.11 -35.57
CA HIS A 243 -6.43 -28.62 -34.23
C HIS A 243 -6.96 -29.59 -33.16
N ILE A 244 -6.05 -30.07 -32.32
CA ILE A 244 -6.36 -30.83 -31.11
C ILE A 244 -6.20 -29.90 -29.90
N SER A 245 -7.26 -29.73 -29.10
CA SER A 245 -7.20 -28.95 -27.86
C SER A 245 -6.22 -29.59 -26.89
N PRO A 246 -5.22 -28.87 -26.36
CA PRO A 246 -4.42 -29.37 -25.26
C PRO A 246 -5.33 -29.49 -24.04
N VAL A 247 -5.53 -30.70 -23.52
CA VAL A 247 -6.29 -30.94 -22.29
C VAL A 247 -5.28 -31.29 -21.20
N VAL A 248 -5.17 -30.43 -20.20
CA VAL A 248 -4.37 -30.68 -18.99
C VAL A 248 -5.27 -31.39 -17.98
N VAL A 249 -4.91 -32.61 -17.59
CA VAL A 249 -5.69 -33.42 -16.65
C VAL A 249 -5.04 -33.36 -15.27
N ILE A 250 -5.85 -33.11 -14.23
CA ILE A 250 -5.46 -33.28 -12.83
C ILE A 250 -5.84 -34.72 -12.43
N PRO A 251 -4.88 -35.62 -12.14
CA PRO A 251 -5.21 -36.94 -11.61
C PRO A 251 -5.93 -36.80 -10.26
N LEU A 252 -7.09 -37.45 -10.10
CA LEU A 252 -7.79 -37.53 -8.81
C LEU A 252 -6.90 -38.30 -7.82
N GLU A 253 -6.57 -37.69 -6.68
CA GLU A 253 -5.69 -38.32 -5.68
C GLU A 253 -6.28 -39.66 -5.17
N ALA A 254 -5.53 -40.73 -5.39
CA ALA A 254 -5.70 -41.98 -4.66
C ALA A 254 -5.25 -41.76 -3.21
N SER A 255 -6.19 -41.90 -2.28
CA SER A 255 -5.92 -42.09 -0.86
C SER A 255 -4.87 -43.19 -0.64
N SER A 256 -3.78 -42.89 0.08
CA SER A 256 -2.90 -43.90 0.68
C SER A 256 -3.71 -44.76 1.67
N PRO A 257 -3.41 -46.05 1.87
CA PRO A 257 -2.13 -46.46 2.45
C PRO A 257 -1.51 -47.74 1.87
N ASP A 258 -0.21 -47.91 2.15
CA ASP A 258 0.55 -49.17 2.25
C ASP A 258 -0.14 -50.45 1.78
N ASN A 259 0.29 -50.96 0.63
CA ASN A 259 0.83 -52.28 0.40
C ASN A 259 0.85 -52.47 -1.12
N ASP A 260 2.03 -52.52 -1.72
CA ASP A 260 2.22 -53.47 -2.80
C ASP A 260 3.64 -54.02 -2.76
N PRO A 261 3.79 -55.35 -2.73
CA PRO A 261 5.06 -56.00 -2.93
C PRO A 261 5.46 -55.87 -4.41
N VAL A 262 6.76 -55.66 -4.55
CA VAL A 262 7.62 -56.01 -5.69
C VAL A 262 6.99 -56.97 -6.70
N LEU A 263 6.94 -56.49 -7.94
CA LEU A 263 7.00 -57.23 -9.21
C LEU A 263 5.99 -58.35 -9.39
N GLU A 264 5.09 -58.18 -10.36
CA GLU A 264 4.92 -59.17 -11.41
C GLU A 264 4.31 -58.51 -12.65
N THR A 265 5.00 -58.74 -13.76
CA THR A 265 4.56 -58.62 -15.15
C THR A 265 3.33 -59.50 -15.43
N GLU A 266 2.83 -59.44 -16.67
CA GLU A 266 1.67 -60.14 -17.26
C GLU A 266 0.39 -59.26 -17.18
N ASP A 267 -0.42 -59.02 -18.22
CA ASP A 267 -0.75 -59.87 -19.36
C ASP A 267 -1.40 -59.06 -20.50
N LEU A 268 -1.12 -59.45 -21.74
CA LEU A 268 -2.05 -59.32 -22.87
C LEU A 268 -2.44 -60.73 -23.33
N ILE A 269 -3.48 -61.23 -22.67
CA ILE A 269 -4.56 -62.12 -23.13
C ILE A 269 -4.29 -62.91 -24.43
N ASP A 270 -3.93 -64.18 -24.21
CA ASP A 270 -4.44 -65.44 -24.76
C ASP A 270 -5.47 -65.42 -25.92
N THR A 271 -5.33 -66.40 -26.83
CA THR A 271 -6.32 -67.50 -27.02
C THR A 271 -5.75 -68.57 -27.97
N ASP A 272 -5.40 -69.71 -27.36
CA ASP A 272 -5.57 -71.12 -27.79
C ASP A 272 -4.87 -71.67 -29.07
N SER A 273 -4.23 -72.86 -29.08
CA SER A 273 -4.22 -73.99 -28.14
C SER A 273 -2.89 -74.76 -28.17
N ALA A 274 -2.39 -75.17 -27.00
CA ALA A 274 -1.49 -76.32 -26.81
C ALA A 274 -2.37 -77.61 -26.59
N PRO A 275 -1.88 -78.87 -26.48
CA PRO A 275 -0.75 -79.24 -25.62
C PRO A 275 0.16 -80.44 -26.05
N GLN A 276 1.38 -80.37 -25.52
CA GLN A 276 2.19 -81.41 -24.85
C GLN A 276 2.62 -82.74 -25.52
N MET A 277 3.96 -82.90 -25.47
CA MET A 277 4.75 -84.00 -24.91
C MET A 277 4.95 -85.32 -25.66
N SER A 278 6.24 -85.49 -26.00
CA SER A 278 7.11 -86.66 -25.78
C SER A 278 6.74 -88.04 -26.32
N THR A 279 7.79 -88.64 -26.89
CA THR A 279 8.10 -90.07 -26.92
C THR A 279 7.45 -90.92 -28.02
N PHE A 280 8.32 -91.77 -28.58
CA PHE A 280 8.04 -93.00 -29.31
C PHE A 280 7.31 -92.91 -30.67
N GLU A 281 8.12 -93.11 -31.71
CA GLU A 281 8.06 -94.25 -32.62
C GLU A 281 6.74 -94.63 -33.33
N ASN A 282 6.92 -94.79 -34.65
CA ASN A 282 6.46 -95.91 -35.49
C ASN A 282 5.06 -95.82 -36.14
N LYS A 283 5.05 -95.64 -37.48
CA LYS A 283 4.89 -96.70 -38.51
C LYS A 283 4.03 -96.25 -39.70
N PHE A 284 4.63 -96.29 -40.89
CA PHE A 284 4.14 -97.07 -42.04
C PHE A 284 5.26 -97.04 -43.11
N ASP A 285 6.21 -97.97 -43.15
CA ASP A 285 6.09 -99.39 -43.58
C ASP A 285 5.81 -99.49 -45.09
N ASP A 286 6.87 -99.55 -45.91
CA ASP A 286 7.11 -100.72 -46.77
C ASP A 286 8.46 -100.59 -47.52
N VAL A 287 9.01 -101.74 -47.91
CA VAL A 287 10.27 -101.95 -48.66
C VAL A 287 11.49 -102.23 -47.76
N PHE A 288 11.30 -103.23 -46.87
CA PHE A 288 12.10 -104.48 -46.81
C PHE A 288 13.53 -104.45 -47.39
N GLY A 289 14.58 -104.96 -46.77
CA GLY A 289 14.70 -105.86 -45.63
C GLY A 289 16.11 -106.46 -45.58
N SER A 290 16.52 -106.71 -44.34
CA SER A 290 17.42 -107.75 -43.81
C SER A 290 18.30 -108.61 -44.73
N SER A 291 19.59 -108.69 -44.33
CA SER A 291 20.40 -109.89 -44.08
C SER A 291 20.79 -110.88 -45.20
N SER A 292 22.12 -110.99 -45.34
CA SER A 292 22.95 -112.20 -45.38
C SER A 292 22.89 -113.23 -46.53
N ALA A 293 24.10 -113.46 -47.08
CA ALA A 293 24.71 -114.74 -47.49
C ALA A 293 24.12 -115.54 -48.68
N SER A 294 24.91 -115.65 -49.76
CA SER A 294 25.16 -116.83 -50.63
C SER A 294 25.73 -116.33 -51.97
N ASP A 295 27.02 -116.45 -52.24
CA ASP A 295 27.76 -117.58 -52.84
C ASP A 295 28.22 -117.16 -54.26
N PRO A 296 29.48 -117.44 -54.65
CA PRO A 296 30.07 -117.02 -55.91
C PRO A 296 29.70 -118.00 -57.02
N PHE A 297 29.78 -117.55 -58.28
CA PHE A 297 29.42 -118.28 -59.51
C PHE A 297 27.93 -118.26 -59.89
N ASN A 298 27.54 -117.26 -60.69
CA ASN A 298 26.65 -117.53 -61.81
C ASN A 298 27.08 -116.71 -63.04
N PHE A 299 27.65 -117.43 -64.00
CA PHE A 299 27.99 -116.97 -65.34
C PHE A 299 26.75 -117.24 -66.21
N SER A 300 25.93 -116.21 -66.49
CA SER A 300 24.94 -116.29 -67.58
C SER A 300 24.53 -114.87 -68.03
N GLY A 301 24.69 -114.64 -69.32
CA GLY A 301 24.84 -113.31 -69.92
C GLY A 301 23.60 -112.44 -70.01
N GLN A 302 23.83 -111.13 -69.94
CA GLN A 302 23.00 -110.07 -70.50
C GLN A 302 23.83 -108.79 -70.65
N ASN A 303 24.45 -108.59 -71.81
CA ASN A 303 25.29 -107.42 -72.15
C ASN A 303 24.47 -106.18 -72.60
N GLY A 304 23.24 -105.99 -72.09
CA GLY A 304 22.33 -104.93 -72.56
C GLY A 304 21.93 -103.89 -71.51
N THR A 305 21.63 -104.29 -70.28
CA THR A 305 20.98 -103.42 -69.27
C THR A 305 21.97 -102.58 -68.43
N TYR A 306 23.19 -103.08 -68.20
CA TYR A 306 24.25 -102.37 -67.47
C TYR A 306 24.79 -101.12 -68.20
N ARG A 307 24.54 -100.98 -69.50
CA ARG A 307 24.98 -99.81 -70.28
C ARG A 307 24.03 -98.64 -70.06
N ASP A 308 22.72 -98.90 -70.13
CA ASP A 308 21.68 -97.88 -69.94
C ASP A 308 21.67 -97.30 -68.52
N ASP A 309 21.94 -98.10 -67.48
CA ASP A 309 22.03 -97.59 -66.10
C ASP A 309 23.29 -96.74 -65.86
N LYS A 310 24.41 -97.09 -66.52
CA LYS A 310 25.62 -96.26 -66.49
C LYS A 310 25.41 -94.95 -67.25
N ASP A 311 24.74 -95.00 -68.39
CA ASP A 311 24.44 -93.82 -69.20
C ASP A 311 23.46 -92.88 -68.46
N ARG A 312 22.45 -93.41 -67.76
CA ARG A 312 21.57 -92.62 -66.87
C ARG A 312 22.31 -91.96 -65.71
N LEU A 313 23.22 -92.68 -65.05
CA LEU A 313 24.04 -92.12 -63.97
C LEU A 313 24.98 -91.02 -64.48
N ILE A 314 25.56 -91.21 -65.66
CA ILE A 314 26.38 -90.19 -66.33
C ILE A 314 25.55 -88.93 -66.62
N GLU A 315 24.34 -89.08 -67.16
CA GLU A 315 23.43 -87.94 -67.40
C GLU A 315 23.06 -87.21 -66.11
N GLN A 316 22.76 -87.93 -65.03
CA GLN A 316 22.48 -87.35 -63.72
C GLN A 316 23.67 -86.54 -63.18
N LEU A 317 24.88 -87.10 -63.22
CA LEU A 317 26.09 -86.41 -62.78
C LEU A 317 26.40 -85.19 -63.65
N TYR A 318 26.15 -85.23 -64.96
CA TYR A 318 26.29 -84.05 -65.82
C TYR A 318 25.28 -82.95 -65.50
N HIS A 319 24.03 -83.31 -65.17
CA HIS A 319 23.02 -82.35 -64.73
C HIS A 319 23.39 -81.74 -63.37
N GLU A 320 23.87 -82.54 -62.43
CA GLU A 320 24.31 -82.07 -61.11
C GLU A 320 25.54 -81.16 -61.22
N ILE A 321 26.53 -81.52 -62.04
CA ILE A 321 27.69 -80.65 -62.32
C ILE A 321 27.25 -79.33 -62.97
N ARG A 322 26.25 -79.35 -63.85
CA ARG A 322 25.69 -78.12 -64.44
C ARG A 322 24.99 -77.27 -63.38
N ALA A 323 24.13 -77.87 -62.56
CA ALA A 323 23.40 -77.18 -61.49
C ALA A 323 24.35 -76.55 -60.47
N LEU A 324 25.36 -77.29 -60.00
CA LEU A 324 26.37 -76.77 -59.06
C LEU A 324 27.21 -75.63 -59.65
N ARG A 325 27.45 -75.65 -60.98
CA ARG A 325 28.14 -74.53 -61.65
C ARG A 325 27.25 -73.28 -61.70
N GLU A 326 25.96 -73.44 -62.01
CA GLU A 326 24.99 -72.34 -62.00
C GLU A 326 24.80 -71.77 -60.58
N GLU A 327 24.74 -72.63 -59.55
CA GLU A 327 24.72 -72.20 -58.14
C GLU A 327 26.00 -71.46 -57.73
N MET A 328 27.17 -71.93 -58.17
CA MET A 328 28.43 -71.23 -57.90
C MET A 328 28.47 -69.86 -58.58
N ASP A 329 27.98 -69.74 -59.82
CA ASP A 329 27.95 -68.47 -60.54
C ASP A 329 26.95 -67.49 -59.92
N THR A 330 25.76 -67.96 -59.54
CA THR A 330 24.78 -67.14 -58.80
C THR A 330 25.35 -66.68 -57.46
N PHE A 331 25.98 -67.55 -56.67
CA PHE A 331 26.63 -67.19 -55.43
C PHE A 331 27.73 -66.14 -55.62
N LYS A 332 28.56 -66.27 -56.66
CA LYS A 332 29.59 -65.27 -57.00
C LYS A 332 29.00 -63.92 -57.35
N THR A 333 27.92 -63.89 -58.14
CA THR A 333 27.26 -62.63 -58.50
C THR A 333 26.64 -61.94 -57.30
N GLU A 334 26.00 -62.71 -56.40
CA GLU A 334 25.39 -62.16 -55.19
C GLU A 334 26.46 -61.66 -54.21
N SER A 335 27.57 -62.39 -54.06
CA SER A 335 28.72 -61.94 -53.27
C SER A 335 29.33 -60.64 -53.81
N HIS A 336 29.51 -60.52 -55.14
CA HIS A 336 29.99 -59.27 -55.75
C HIS A 336 29.01 -58.11 -55.53
N ARG A 337 27.71 -58.36 -55.68
CA ARG A 337 26.66 -57.37 -55.43
C ARG A 337 26.69 -56.87 -53.98
N LEU A 338 26.82 -57.79 -53.01
CA LEU A 338 26.93 -57.44 -51.60
C LEU A 338 28.20 -56.63 -51.31
N CYS A 339 29.36 -57.04 -51.86
CA CYS A 339 30.59 -56.28 -51.73
C CYS A 339 30.48 -54.86 -52.29
N GLN A 340 29.79 -54.67 -53.43
CA GLN A 340 29.56 -53.35 -54.01
C GLN A 340 28.62 -52.50 -53.16
N ALA A 341 27.55 -53.10 -52.60
CA ALA A 341 26.64 -52.42 -51.69
C ALA A 341 27.36 -51.96 -50.41
N LEU A 342 28.19 -52.82 -49.81
CA LEU A 342 28.98 -52.47 -48.63
C LEU A 342 29.98 -51.35 -48.92
N ARG A 343 30.69 -51.39 -50.06
CA ARG A 343 31.61 -50.31 -50.47
C ARG A 343 30.89 -48.98 -50.67
N SER A 344 29.70 -49.00 -51.26
CA SER A 344 28.87 -47.80 -51.44
C SER A 344 28.45 -47.23 -50.08
N ARG A 345 28.02 -48.10 -49.15
CA ARG A 345 27.65 -47.67 -47.80
C ARG A 345 28.83 -47.10 -47.01
N VAL A 346 30.04 -47.66 -47.16
CA VAL A 346 31.25 -47.09 -46.55
C VAL A 346 31.53 -45.70 -47.11
N SER A 347 31.44 -45.51 -48.42
CA SER A 347 31.65 -44.20 -49.04
C SER A 347 30.62 -43.16 -48.59
N GLU A 348 29.35 -43.55 -48.40
CA GLU A 348 28.31 -42.68 -47.84
C GLU A 348 28.64 -42.27 -46.40
N LEU A 349 29.00 -43.24 -45.54
CA LEU A 349 29.35 -42.97 -44.14
C LEU A 349 30.60 -42.08 -44.01
N GLU A 350 31.58 -42.23 -44.91
CA GLU A 350 32.76 -41.35 -44.96
C GLU A 350 32.38 -39.92 -45.35
N ALA A 351 31.46 -39.74 -46.30
CA ALA A 351 30.95 -38.42 -46.70
C ALA A 351 30.13 -37.77 -45.57
N GLU A 352 29.23 -38.52 -44.93
CA GLU A 352 28.46 -38.08 -43.77
C GLU A 352 29.39 -37.64 -42.63
N LEU A 353 30.46 -38.40 -42.34
CA LEU A 353 31.43 -38.05 -41.30
C LEU A 353 32.20 -36.76 -41.63
N ALA A 354 32.58 -36.55 -42.89
CA ALA A 354 33.25 -35.34 -43.34
C ALA A 354 32.33 -34.11 -43.20
N GLU A 355 31.06 -34.23 -43.57
CA GLU A 355 30.06 -33.17 -43.42
C GLU A 355 29.84 -32.83 -41.93
N GLN A 356 29.66 -33.84 -41.07
CA GLN A 356 29.51 -33.63 -39.62
C GLN A 356 30.74 -32.95 -39.01
N THR A 357 31.94 -33.27 -39.49
CA THR A 357 33.18 -32.63 -39.03
C THR A 357 33.24 -31.15 -39.42
N HIS A 358 32.84 -30.81 -40.64
CA HIS A 358 32.77 -29.43 -41.12
C HIS A 358 31.73 -28.61 -40.32
N LEU A 359 30.52 -29.16 -40.13
CA LEU A 359 29.46 -28.51 -39.35
C LEU A 359 29.89 -28.27 -37.90
N LYS A 360 30.58 -29.23 -37.28
CA LYS A 360 31.14 -29.07 -35.92
C LYS A 360 32.18 -27.95 -35.87
N GLN A 361 33.06 -27.85 -36.86
CA GLN A 361 34.08 -26.80 -36.91
C GLN A 361 33.45 -25.41 -37.09
N GLN A 362 32.44 -25.30 -37.93
CA GLN A 362 31.66 -24.08 -38.10
C GLN A 362 30.97 -23.67 -36.80
N ALA A 363 30.28 -24.59 -36.13
CA ALA A 363 29.61 -24.33 -34.85
C ALA A 363 30.58 -23.91 -33.74
N LEU A 364 31.82 -24.45 -33.73
CA LEU A 364 32.86 -24.02 -32.81
C LEU A 364 33.30 -22.56 -33.09
N GLY A 365 33.51 -22.19 -34.34
CA GLY A 365 33.84 -20.82 -34.74
C GLY A 365 32.75 -19.83 -34.35
N ASP A 366 31.49 -20.16 -34.63
CA ASP A 366 30.34 -19.33 -34.25
C ASP A 366 30.23 -19.20 -32.72
N SER A 367 30.50 -20.28 -31.98
CA SER A 367 30.51 -20.25 -30.51
C SER A 367 31.65 -19.38 -29.94
N GLU A 368 32.82 -19.36 -30.59
CA GLU A 368 33.93 -18.49 -30.18
C GLU A 368 33.62 -17.02 -30.46
N PHE A 369 33.04 -16.72 -31.62
CA PHE A 369 32.59 -15.39 -31.98
C PHE A 369 31.54 -14.85 -30.99
N LEU A 370 30.48 -15.64 -30.72
CA LEU A 370 29.45 -15.26 -29.77
C LEU A 370 30.00 -15.08 -28.35
N ARG A 371 30.99 -15.89 -27.95
CA ARG A 371 31.66 -15.74 -26.65
C ARG A 371 32.43 -14.43 -26.57
N ALA A 372 33.10 -14.00 -27.64
CA ALA A 372 33.80 -12.72 -27.70
C ALA A 372 32.81 -11.53 -27.65
N GLU A 373 31.73 -11.58 -28.43
CA GLU A 373 30.69 -10.54 -28.43
C GLU A 373 30.01 -10.40 -27.06
N LEU A 374 29.76 -11.51 -26.37
CA LEU A 374 29.23 -11.48 -25.00
C LEU A 374 30.18 -10.83 -24.00
N GLU A 375 31.50 -11.01 -24.16
CA GLU A 375 32.50 -10.40 -23.30
C GLU A 375 32.58 -8.89 -23.52
N ASP A 376 32.50 -8.43 -24.77
CA ASP A 376 32.45 -7.00 -25.10
C ASP A 376 31.18 -6.35 -24.55
N LEU A 377 30.02 -7.00 -24.70
CA LEU A 377 28.76 -6.52 -24.11
C LEU A 377 28.83 -6.46 -22.58
N ARG A 378 29.48 -7.41 -21.92
CA ARG A 378 29.71 -7.38 -20.47
C ARG A 378 30.57 -6.19 -20.05
N ARG A 379 31.66 -5.91 -20.78
CA ARG A 379 32.51 -4.73 -20.51
C ARG A 379 31.74 -3.42 -20.63
N VAL A 380 30.97 -3.25 -21.71
CA VAL A 380 30.13 -2.06 -21.91
C VAL A 380 29.10 -1.91 -20.79
N LYS A 381 28.49 -3.02 -20.37
CA LYS A 381 27.54 -3.03 -19.25
C LYS A 381 28.21 -2.64 -17.92
N GLU A 382 29.38 -3.18 -17.60
CA GLU A 382 30.11 -2.82 -16.39
C GLU A 382 30.48 -1.32 -16.36
N ASP A 383 30.93 -0.78 -17.48
CA ASP A 383 31.33 0.63 -17.56
C ASP A 383 30.12 1.57 -17.46
N THR A 384 28.98 1.20 -18.07
CA THR A 384 27.73 1.94 -17.91
C THR A 384 27.20 1.89 -16.47
N GLU A 385 27.27 0.73 -15.81
CA GLU A 385 26.92 0.60 -14.39
C GLU A 385 27.84 1.41 -13.47
N ARG A 386 29.16 1.42 -13.73
CA ARG A 386 30.13 2.25 -12.97
C ARG A 386 29.81 3.73 -13.11
N GLU A 387 29.51 4.20 -14.31
CA GLU A 387 29.17 5.60 -14.56
C GLU A 387 27.84 5.98 -13.89
N GLN A 388 26.83 5.11 -13.96
CA GLN A 388 25.55 5.33 -13.30
C GLN A 388 25.69 5.37 -11.77
N ARG A 389 26.53 4.50 -11.20
CA ARG A 389 26.84 4.51 -9.76
C ARG A 389 27.54 5.79 -9.33
N ARG A 390 28.50 6.30 -10.11
CA ARG A 390 29.15 7.60 -9.87
C ARG A 390 28.15 8.76 -9.90
N LYS A 391 27.26 8.78 -10.90
CA LYS A 391 26.18 9.79 -10.99
C LYS A 391 25.24 9.72 -9.79
N SER A 392 24.85 8.52 -9.36
CA SER A 392 24.00 8.33 -8.17
C SER A 392 24.67 8.85 -6.91
N GLN A 393 25.95 8.52 -6.68
CA GLN A 393 26.73 9.00 -5.53
C GLN A 393 26.86 10.53 -5.54
N ALA A 394 27.12 11.13 -6.70
CA ALA A 394 27.19 12.58 -6.84
C ALA A 394 25.83 13.25 -6.54
N ASN A 395 24.71 12.65 -6.98
CA ASN A 395 23.38 13.16 -6.70
C ASN A 395 23.01 13.03 -5.21
N GLU A 396 23.36 11.91 -4.58
CA GLU A 396 23.17 11.70 -3.15
C GLU A 396 23.96 12.72 -2.31
N GLN A 397 25.22 13.00 -2.68
CA GLN A 397 25.99 14.07 -2.03
C GLN A 397 25.35 15.46 -2.19
N ARG A 398 24.77 15.76 -3.36
CA ARG A 398 24.03 17.02 -3.56
C ARG A 398 22.80 17.10 -2.67
N TYR A 399 22.06 16.01 -2.54
CA TYR A 399 20.88 15.93 -1.68
C TYR A 399 21.26 16.12 -0.19
N ILE A 400 22.33 15.48 0.28
CA ILE A 400 22.83 15.66 1.65
C ILE A 400 23.18 17.12 1.90
N LYS A 401 23.95 17.77 1.02
CA LYS A 401 24.29 19.20 1.14
C LYS A 401 23.06 20.09 1.16
N LEU A 402 22.06 19.80 0.34
CA LEU A 402 20.82 20.56 0.31
C LEU A 402 20.03 20.39 1.62
N LYS A 403 19.98 19.16 2.16
CA LYS A 403 19.34 18.87 3.45
C LYS A 403 20.04 19.58 4.61
N GLU A 404 21.38 19.60 4.61
CA GLU A 404 22.17 20.36 5.60
C GLU A 404 21.81 21.85 5.53
N LYS A 405 21.80 22.46 4.33
CA LYS A 405 21.43 23.86 4.15
C LYS A 405 20.00 24.16 4.56
N TYR A 406 19.05 23.28 4.25
CA TYR A 406 17.67 23.42 4.70
C TYR A 406 17.57 23.35 6.23
N THR A 407 18.29 22.42 6.86
CA THR A 407 18.31 22.28 8.33
C THR A 407 18.93 23.50 8.99
N GLU A 408 20.04 24.03 8.46
CA GLU A 408 20.66 25.29 8.89
C GLU A 408 19.67 26.47 8.78
N LEU A 409 18.92 26.55 7.68
CA LEU A 409 17.93 27.62 7.47
C LEU A 409 16.78 27.54 8.47
N VAL A 410 16.24 26.34 8.71
CA VAL A 410 15.18 26.11 9.70
C VAL A 410 15.68 26.47 11.11
N GLN A 411 16.90 26.07 11.45
CA GLN A 411 17.51 26.40 12.74
C GLN A 411 17.71 27.91 12.88
N SER A 412 18.23 28.58 11.85
CA SER A 412 18.39 30.04 11.83
C SER A 412 17.06 30.77 11.99
N HIS A 413 16.00 30.31 11.32
CA HIS A 413 14.66 30.88 11.46
C HIS A 413 14.12 30.71 12.90
N ALA A 414 14.30 29.53 13.50
CA ALA A 414 13.90 29.29 14.89
C ALA A 414 14.67 30.19 15.88
N ASP A 415 15.96 30.40 15.66
CA ASP A 415 16.78 31.26 16.52
C ASP A 415 16.43 32.75 16.34
N LEU A 416 16.10 33.18 15.13
CA LEU A 416 15.58 34.52 14.87
C LEU A 416 14.24 34.77 15.58
N LEU A 417 13.31 33.81 15.55
CA LEU A 417 12.04 33.89 16.29
C LEU A 417 12.27 34.01 17.80
N ARG A 418 13.20 33.24 18.37
CA ARG A 418 13.55 33.37 19.79
C ARG A 418 14.13 34.75 20.12
N LYS A 419 15.01 35.25 19.25
CA LYS A 419 15.61 36.58 19.41
C LYS A 419 14.56 37.69 19.31
N GLU A 420 13.63 37.59 18.36
CA GLU A 420 12.49 38.50 18.24
C GLU A 420 11.63 38.50 19.52
N GLN A 421 11.30 37.31 20.05
CA GLN A 421 10.56 37.20 21.31
C GLN A 421 11.33 37.82 22.48
N GLU A 422 12.64 37.64 22.56
CA GLU A 422 13.47 38.25 23.60
C GLU A 422 13.53 39.77 23.47
N GLN A 423 13.67 40.30 22.25
CA GLN A 423 13.61 41.75 22.00
C GLN A 423 12.25 42.33 22.35
N ASN A 424 11.15 41.65 22.01
CA ASN A 424 9.80 42.07 22.40
C ASN A 424 9.62 42.11 23.92
N LYS A 425 10.15 41.12 24.65
CA LYS A 425 10.15 41.15 26.12
C LYS A 425 10.96 42.33 26.68
N ARG A 426 12.14 42.60 26.13
CA ARG A 426 12.96 43.76 26.52
C ARG A 426 12.25 45.09 26.23
N LEU A 427 11.61 45.20 25.06
CA LEU A 427 10.85 46.38 24.68
C LEU A 427 9.65 46.60 25.59
N GLN A 428 8.93 45.53 25.94
CA GLN A 428 7.82 45.58 26.89
C GLN A 428 8.28 46.01 28.29
N ALA A 429 9.43 45.52 28.76
CA ALA A 429 10.01 45.94 30.04
C ALA A 429 10.39 47.43 30.04
N LEU A 430 11.08 47.89 28.99
CA LEU A 430 11.43 49.31 28.83
C LEU A 430 10.19 50.20 28.75
N CYS A 431 9.14 49.79 28.04
CA CYS A 431 7.87 50.52 28.01
C CYS A 431 7.22 50.62 29.41
N ALA A 432 7.29 49.57 30.22
CA ALA A 432 6.77 49.57 31.59
C ALA A 432 7.58 50.51 32.51
N GLU A 433 8.91 50.48 32.44
CA GLU A 433 9.78 51.41 33.18
C GLU A 433 9.53 52.87 32.77
N LEU A 434 9.37 53.12 31.46
CA LEU A 434 9.09 54.46 30.94
C LEU A 434 7.70 54.97 31.37
N ALA A 435 6.71 54.08 31.49
CA ALA A 435 5.41 54.42 32.06
C ALA A 435 5.51 54.79 33.55
N SER A 436 6.23 53.98 34.35
CA SER A 436 6.44 54.24 35.78
C SER A 436 7.15 55.57 36.03
N THR A 437 8.25 55.82 35.31
CA THR A 437 9.00 57.09 35.43
C THR A 437 8.17 58.30 35.00
N ARG A 438 7.28 58.15 34.00
CA ARG A 438 6.35 59.21 33.62
C ARG A 438 5.31 59.48 34.71
N GLU A 439 4.77 58.45 35.34
CA GLU A 439 3.86 58.60 36.49
C GLU A 439 4.55 59.30 37.67
N GLU A 440 5.78 58.88 38.00
CA GLU A 440 6.59 59.53 39.03
C GLU A 440 6.87 61.01 38.71
N LEU A 441 7.22 61.33 37.47
CA LEU A 441 7.47 62.71 37.05
C LEU A 441 6.22 63.58 37.14
N VAL A 442 5.06 63.06 36.71
CA VAL A 442 3.77 63.76 36.84
C VAL A 442 3.43 64.00 38.32
N SER A 443 3.64 62.98 39.17
CA SER A 443 3.44 63.12 40.61
C SER A 443 4.35 64.19 41.22
N GLN A 444 5.63 64.21 40.84
CA GLN A 444 6.58 65.25 41.27
C GLN A 444 6.18 66.64 40.77
N GLN A 445 5.68 66.78 39.54
CA GLN A 445 5.17 68.05 39.02
C GLN A 445 3.96 68.55 39.82
N VAL A 446 2.99 67.68 40.10
CA VAL A 446 1.81 68.03 40.92
C VAL A 446 2.22 68.43 42.34
N LEU A 447 3.16 67.72 42.96
CA LEU A 447 3.70 68.10 44.27
C LEU A 447 4.42 69.45 44.25
N ALA A 448 5.19 69.75 43.20
CA ALA A 448 5.86 71.03 43.04
C ALA A 448 4.84 72.18 42.88
N GLU A 449 3.80 72.00 42.07
CA GLU A 449 2.70 72.97 41.93
C GLU A 449 1.96 73.20 43.25
N LEU A 450 1.65 72.12 43.99
CA LEU A 450 0.98 72.21 45.29
C LEU A 450 1.85 72.98 46.29
N ASN A 451 3.15 72.69 46.35
CA ASN A 451 4.09 73.41 47.23
C ASN A 451 4.20 74.89 46.87
N SER A 452 4.26 75.23 45.57
CA SER A 452 4.23 76.63 45.13
C SER A 452 2.94 77.33 45.59
N LYS A 453 1.80 76.64 45.50
CA LYS A 453 0.51 77.19 45.93
C LYS A 453 0.42 77.35 47.45
N ILE A 454 0.95 76.40 48.22
CA ILE A 454 1.07 76.52 49.68
C ILE A 454 1.92 77.74 50.03
N GLN A 455 3.07 77.92 49.38
CA GLN A 455 3.94 79.07 49.62
C GLN A 455 3.25 80.41 49.31
N THR A 456 2.46 80.49 48.23
CA THR A 456 1.67 81.70 47.94
C THR A 456 0.60 81.96 49.00
N LEU A 457 -0.10 80.91 49.45
CA LEU A 457 -1.12 81.03 50.49
C LEU A 457 -0.51 81.39 51.85
N GLU A 458 0.68 80.91 52.17
CA GLU A 458 1.43 81.30 53.36
C GLU A 458 1.81 82.78 53.32
N GLN A 459 2.30 83.29 52.19
CA GLN A 459 2.58 84.72 52.01
C GLN A 459 1.32 85.58 52.15
N GLU A 460 0.19 85.16 51.57
CA GLU A 460 -1.10 85.84 51.75
C GLU A 460 -1.55 85.82 53.21
N LYS A 461 -1.43 84.66 53.89
CA LYS A 461 -1.75 84.53 55.31
C LYS A 461 -0.90 85.46 56.17
N ASP A 462 0.39 85.53 55.92
CA ASP A 462 1.32 86.39 56.66
C ASP A 462 1.01 87.87 56.42
N SER A 463 0.72 88.27 55.16
CA SER A 463 0.28 89.62 54.82
C SER A 463 -1.05 90.01 55.49
N LEU A 464 -2.04 89.10 55.50
CA LEU A 464 -3.31 89.30 56.21
C LEU A 464 -3.10 89.41 57.73
N THR A 465 -2.18 88.62 58.29
CA THR A 465 -1.84 88.68 59.72
C THR A 465 -1.17 90.00 60.07
N GLU A 466 -0.30 90.51 59.20
CA GLU A 466 0.32 91.84 59.35
C GLU A 466 -0.72 92.96 59.25
N MET A 467 -1.65 92.91 58.28
CA MET A 467 -2.77 93.86 58.22
C MET A 467 -3.67 93.78 59.45
N MET A 468 -3.98 92.57 59.93
CA MET A 468 -4.79 92.39 61.13
C MET A 468 -4.11 92.97 62.38
N THR A 469 -2.80 92.75 62.54
CA THR A 469 -2.03 93.32 63.66
C THR A 469 -1.96 94.85 63.58
N GLN A 470 -1.79 95.43 62.39
CA GLN A 470 -1.89 96.88 62.18
C GLN A 470 -3.28 97.42 62.55
N LYS A 471 -4.36 96.72 62.19
CA LYS A 471 -5.72 97.13 62.58
C LYS A 471 -5.95 97.01 64.09
N ILE A 472 -5.40 95.99 64.75
CA ILE A 472 -5.47 95.86 66.21
C ILE A 472 -4.75 97.03 66.89
N THR A 473 -3.58 97.45 66.41
CA THR A 473 -2.85 98.59 66.99
C THR A 473 -3.58 99.91 66.75
N GLU A 474 -4.18 100.11 65.57
CA GLU A 474 -5.02 101.27 65.26
C GLU A 474 -6.29 101.31 66.13
N VAL A 475 -6.98 100.17 66.31
CA VAL A 475 -8.12 100.09 67.23
C VAL A 475 -7.69 100.39 68.66
N SER A 476 -6.51 99.90 69.08
CA SER A 476 -5.98 100.17 70.43
C SER A 476 -5.67 101.66 70.63
N SER A 477 -5.12 102.34 69.62
CA SER A 477 -4.83 103.78 69.70
C SER A 477 -6.10 104.62 69.69
N LEU A 478 -7.08 104.30 68.84
CA LEU A 478 -8.40 104.93 68.82
C LEU A 478 -9.12 104.74 70.15
N ASN A 479 -9.03 103.55 70.76
CA ASN A 479 -9.63 103.28 72.06
C ASN A 479 -8.95 104.08 73.19
N ALA A 480 -7.62 104.27 73.12
CA ALA A 480 -6.89 105.14 74.04
C ALA A 480 -7.27 106.63 73.86
N GLU A 481 -7.52 107.07 72.63
CA GLU A 481 -8.06 108.40 72.35
C GLU A 481 -9.48 108.57 72.87
N LEU A 482 -10.35 107.56 72.67
CA LEU A 482 -11.71 107.55 73.19
C LEU A 482 -11.72 107.68 74.72
N GLN A 483 -10.86 106.94 75.42
CA GLN A 483 -10.68 107.08 76.86
C GLN A 483 -10.20 108.48 77.26
N ARG A 484 -9.31 109.10 76.48
CA ARG A 484 -8.85 110.47 76.72
C ARG A 484 -9.99 111.49 76.60
N VAL A 485 -10.83 111.34 75.56
CA VAL A 485 -12.00 112.21 75.33
C VAL A 485 -13.06 111.98 76.40
N GLN A 486 -13.32 110.74 76.81
CA GLN A 486 -14.21 110.42 77.92
C GLN A 486 -13.73 111.05 79.23
N GLY A 487 -12.43 110.95 79.55
CA GLY A 487 -11.86 111.61 80.72
C GLY A 487 -11.95 113.14 80.66
N ALA A 488 -11.77 113.74 79.48
CA ALA A 488 -11.95 115.19 79.28
C ALA A 488 -13.42 115.61 79.47
N LEU A 489 -14.36 114.83 78.95
CA LEU A 489 -15.80 115.07 79.08
C LEU A 489 -16.27 114.96 80.53
N GLU A 490 -15.78 113.98 81.30
CA GLU A 490 -16.07 113.86 82.74
C GLU A 490 -15.56 115.06 83.54
N SER A 491 -14.37 115.55 83.19
CA SER A 491 -13.78 116.79 83.74
C SER A 491 -14.65 118.01 83.44
N GLU A 492 -15.14 118.13 82.20
CA GLU A 492 -15.98 119.24 81.76
C GLU A 492 -17.38 119.19 82.40
N GLN A 493 -17.98 117.99 82.53
CA GLN A 493 -19.22 117.77 83.28
C GLN A 493 -19.07 118.13 84.77
N GLN A 494 -17.95 117.77 85.40
CA GLN A 494 -17.65 118.21 86.78
C GLN A 494 -17.53 119.73 86.90
N SER A 495 -16.90 120.39 85.92
CA SER A 495 -16.79 121.85 85.89
C SER A 495 -18.15 122.54 85.71
N SER A 496 -19.01 121.99 84.85
CA SER A 496 -20.38 122.45 84.62
C SER A 496 -21.28 122.23 85.83
N ALA A 497 -21.11 121.11 86.56
CA ALA A 497 -21.85 120.84 87.80
C ALA A 497 -21.51 121.86 88.90
N LYS A 498 -20.22 122.21 89.06
CA LYS A 498 -19.78 123.25 90.00
C LYS A 498 -20.29 124.64 89.62
N ALA A 499 -20.36 124.96 88.33
CA ALA A 499 -20.93 126.21 87.84
C ALA A 499 -22.45 126.29 88.09
N ALA A 500 -23.18 125.18 87.94
CA ALA A 500 -24.61 125.10 88.26
C ALA A 500 -24.88 125.25 89.76
N GLU A 501 -24.03 124.67 90.62
CA GLU A 501 -24.12 124.78 92.08
C GLU A 501 -23.87 126.22 92.57
N ALA A 502 -22.94 126.95 91.94
CA ALA A 502 -22.70 128.37 92.22
C ALA A 502 -23.87 129.28 91.83
N LEU A 503 -24.55 128.99 90.70
CA LEU A 503 -25.75 129.70 90.26
C LEU A 503 -26.96 129.44 91.17
N GLN A 504 -27.10 128.22 91.70
CA GLN A 504 -28.16 127.85 92.65
C GLN A 504 -28.02 128.61 93.99
N ASN A 505 -26.79 128.82 94.46
CA ASN A 505 -26.53 129.55 95.70
C ASN A 505 -26.80 131.07 95.56
N GLN A 506 -26.57 131.66 94.39
CA GLN A 506 -26.91 133.07 94.12
C GLN A 506 -28.44 133.32 94.01
N LEU A 507 -29.21 132.31 93.60
CA LEU A 507 -30.67 132.38 93.55
C LEU A 507 -31.31 132.36 94.95
N ASN A 508 -30.72 131.61 95.89
CA ASN A 508 -31.23 131.51 97.26
C ASN A 508 -30.99 132.78 98.09
N GLU A 509 -29.93 133.55 97.84
CA GLU A 509 -29.69 134.84 98.51
C GLU A 509 -30.66 135.95 98.05
N LYS A 510 -31.10 135.93 96.78
CA LYS A 510 -32.07 136.91 96.25
C LYS A 510 -33.52 136.66 96.70
N ALA A 511 -33.87 135.45 97.09
CA ALA A 511 -35.22 135.11 97.57
C ALA A 511 -35.49 135.58 99.01
N GLY A 512 -34.45 135.79 99.83
CA GLY A 512 -34.58 136.22 101.23
C GLY A 512 -34.85 137.72 101.46
N LEU A 513 -34.59 138.58 100.47
CA LEU A 513 -34.68 140.05 100.59
C LEU A 513 -35.99 140.65 100.03
N ALA A 514 -36.89 139.83 99.47
CA ALA A 514 -38.12 140.29 98.80
C ALA A 514 -39.42 140.20 99.65
N ALA A 515 -39.33 139.84 100.94
CA ALA A 515 -40.50 139.66 101.81
C ALA A 515 -40.75 140.81 102.82
N ALA A 516 -40.00 141.92 102.75
CA ALA A 516 -40.23 143.11 103.57
C ALA A 516 -40.09 144.40 102.71
N PHE A 517 -41.11 145.26 102.73
CA PHE A 517 -41.39 146.49 101.92
C PHE A 517 -42.31 146.27 100.70
N SER A 518 -43.63 146.21 100.90
CA SER A 518 -44.62 147.32 101.02
C SER A 518 -45.15 147.80 99.65
N ASP A 519 -46.43 147.60 99.35
CA ASP A 519 -47.55 148.53 99.66
C ASP A 519 -47.47 149.89 98.91
N CYS A 520 -48.59 150.25 98.26
CA CYS A 520 -48.98 151.57 97.68
C CYS A 520 -48.90 151.80 96.14
N THR A 521 -50.11 151.85 95.53
CA THR A 521 -50.62 152.67 94.39
C THR A 521 -49.97 152.56 93.00
N ILE A 522 -50.64 152.07 91.93
CA ILE A 522 -51.83 152.51 91.13
C ILE A 522 -51.44 153.20 89.79
N ASP A 523 -51.99 152.62 88.71
CA ASP A 523 -52.36 153.08 87.34
C ASP A 523 -51.36 153.69 86.33
N ALA A 524 -51.30 153.10 85.13
CA ALA A 524 -52.00 153.61 83.92
C ALA A 524 -51.72 152.78 82.63
N GLN A 525 -52.78 152.09 82.16
CA GLN A 525 -53.28 151.88 80.77
C GLN A 525 -52.39 151.69 79.49
N THR A 526 -52.72 150.55 78.83
CA THR A 526 -52.96 150.30 77.37
C THR A 526 -51.83 150.05 76.35
N MET A 527 -51.74 148.78 75.88
CA MET A 527 -51.94 148.29 74.48
C MET A 527 -51.16 146.96 74.27
N GLN A 528 -51.85 145.82 74.21
CA GLN A 528 -52.33 145.10 73.01
C GLN A 528 -51.26 144.37 72.15
N ASN A 529 -51.54 143.06 71.97
CA ASN A 529 -51.41 142.26 70.74
C ASN A 529 -50.02 141.82 70.24
N LEU A 530 -49.78 140.66 69.60
CA LEU A 530 -50.58 139.57 69.03
C LEU A 530 -49.58 138.42 68.70
N GLU A 531 -50.05 137.15 68.73
CA GLU A 531 -49.77 136.08 67.72
C GLU A 531 -48.32 135.57 67.50
N ARG A 532 -48.03 134.35 67.03
CA ARG A 532 -48.72 133.08 66.76
C ARG A 532 -47.62 132.11 66.27
N LEU A 533 -47.83 130.82 66.56
CA LEU A 533 -47.78 129.67 65.64
C LEU A 533 -46.58 129.40 64.70
N CYS A 534 -46.37 128.08 64.56
CA CYS A 534 -45.98 127.35 63.35
C CYS A 534 -44.48 127.31 63.00
N PHE A 535 -43.86 126.22 62.55
CA PHE A 535 -44.30 124.85 62.23
C PHE A 535 -43.04 123.93 62.17
N PRO A 536 -43.23 122.60 62.10
CA PRO A 536 -42.23 121.54 62.25
C PRO A 536 -41.87 120.85 60.91
N GLY A 537 -41.05 119.80 60.95
CA GLY A 537 -40.93 118.83 59.85
C GLY A 537 -39.71 117.91 60.03
N PHE A 538 -39.86 116.66 60.48
CA PHE A 538 -40.16 115.46 59.66
C PHE A 538 -38.97 115.02 58.76
N TYR A 539 -38.56 113.76 58.61
CA TYR A 539 -38.93 112.44 59.15
C TYR A 539 -38.02 111.39 58.44
N GLN A 540 -37.88 110.18 59.03
CA GLN A 540 -37.65 108.85 58.39
C GLN A 540 -36.37 108.61 57.54
N GLY A 541 -35.67 107.47 57.59
CA GLY A 541 -36.01 106.12 58.09
C GLY A 541 -36.12 105.10 56.95
N ARG A 542 -35.28 104.05 56.95
CA ARG A 542 -35.45 102.64 56.46
C ARG A 542 -34.05 102.00 56.31
N LEU A 543 -33.63 100.86 56.88
CA LEU A 543 -34.14 99.49 57.09
C LEU A 543 -34.21 98.56 55.86
N ALA A 544 -33.56 97.40 56.04
CA ALA A 544 -33.70 96.07 55.40
C ALA A 544 -32.93 95.84 54.07
N PHE A 545 -32.23 94.73 53.80
CA PHE A 545 -32.13 93.37 54.36
C PHE A 545 -30.70 92.85 54.26
#